data_AF-A0A7L1IKE6-F1
#
_entry.id   AF-A0A7L1IKE6-F1
#
_cell.length_a   1.000
_cell.length_b   1.000
_cell.length_c   1.000
_cell.angle_alpha   90.00
_cell.angle_beta   90.00
_cell.angle_gamma   90.00
#
_symmetry.space_group_name_H-M   'P 1'
#
loop_
_entity.id
_entity.type
_entity.pdbx_description
1 polymer ?
#
loop_
_entity_poly.entity_id
_entity_poly.type
_entity_poly.pdbx_seq_one_letter_code
_entity_poly.pdbx_strand_id
1 'polypeptide(L)'
;TNCPICLEPVGNQKSYGTMVCPACKHAWFHRGCIQAYAIHIGYDSFCCPLCRNEYRFLIEMLTMGLRIPHSPPSWEDGQAYARERERHSRCDASQCLCPGGREQAEEAG
;
A
#
# COMPACT_ATOMS: atom_id res chain seq x y z
N THR A 1 -16.94 10.19 -9.97
CA THR A 1 -16.31 9.65 -8.74
C THR A 1 -14.97 9.07 -9.17
N ASN A 2 -13.95 9.16 -8.33
CA ASN A 2 -12.60 8.71 -8.68
C ASN A 2 -12.26 7.44 -7.87
N CYS A 3 -11.49 6.55 -8.48
CA CYS A 3 -10.97 5.36 -7.83
C CYS A 3 -9.92 5.77 -6.78
N PRO A 4 -10.11 5.47 -5.47
CA PRO A 4 -9.13 5.86 -4.44
C PRO A 4 -7.73 5.24 -4.60
N ILE A 5 -7.59 4.23 -5.45
CA ILE A 5 -6.33 3.48 -5.65
C ILE A 5 -5.49 4.10 -6.76
N CYS A 6 -6.08 4.36 -7.93
CA CYS A 6 -5.36 4.91 -9.09
C CYS A 6 -5.67 6.40 -9.34
N LEU A 7 -6.57 7.00 -8.56
CA LEU A 7 -7.01 8.40 -8.64
C LEU A 7 -7.74 8.81 -9.94
N GLU A 8 -7.86 7.90 -10.90
CA GLU A 8 -8.60 8.10 -12.15
C GLU A 8 -10.13 8.00 -11.99
N PRO A 9 -10.92 8.63 -12.90
CA PRO A 9 -12.38 8.51 -12.92
C PRO A 9 -12.81 7.04 -13.02
N VAL A 10 -13.80 6.67 -12.21
CA VAL A 10 -14.43 5.35 -12.25
C VAL A 10 -15.94 5.50 -12.41
N GLY A 11 -16.55 4.55 -13.10
CA GLY A 11 -18.00 4.48 -13.22
C GLY A 11 -18.69 4.53 -11.84
N ASN A 12 -19.87 5.14 -11.80
CA ASN A 12 -20.73 5.20 -10.61
C ASN A 12 -21.87 4.16 -10.65
N GLN A 13 -21.75 3.17 -11.53
CA GLN A 13 -22.68 2.05 -11.65
C GLN A 13 -21.92 0.75 -11.45
N LYS A 14 -22.54 -0.19 -10.73
CA LYS A 14 -21.98 -1.53 -10.52
C LYS A 14 -21.94 -2.26 -11.85
N SER A 15 -20.76 -2.80 -12.19
CA SER A 15 -20.55 -3.62 -13.38
C SER A 15 -19.44 -4.64 -13.08
N TYR A 16 -19.13 -5.54 -14.00
CA TYR A 16 -17.96 -6.41 -13.83
C TYR A 16 -16.65 -5.60 -13.69
N GLY A 17 -16.55 -4.43 -14.34
CA GLY A 17 -15.35 -3.58 -14.28
C GLY A 17 -15.30 -2.65 -13.06
N THR A 18 -16.41 -2.49 -12.35
CA THR A 18 -16.59 -1.43 -11.34
C THR A 18 -17.24 -1.97 -10.08
N MET A 19 -16.58 -1.78 -8.94
CA MET A 19 -17.06 -2.24 -7.64
C MET A 19 -17.21 -1.08 -6.66
N VAL A 20 -18.09 -1.24 -5.68
CA VAL A 20 -18.32 -0.26 -4.62
C VAL A 20 -18.13 -0.92 -3.26
N CYS A 21 -17.53 -0.21 -2.31
CA CYS A 21 -17.44 -0.69 -0.94
C CYS A 21 -18.86 -0.91 -0.37
N PRO A 22 -19.22 -2.13 0.06
CA PRO A 22 -20.55 -2.44 0.58
C PRO A 22 -20.80 -1.83 1.96
N ALA A 23 -19.74 -1.48 2.70
CA ALA A 23 -19.84 -0.85 4.00
C ALA A 23 -20.20 0.64 3.88
N CYS A 24 -19.38 1.44 3.19
CA CYS A 24 -19.61 2.88 3.11
C CYS A 24 -20.42 3.33 1.89
N LYS A 25 -20.52 2.52 0.82
CA LYS A 25 -21.23 2.83 -0.43
C LYS A 25 -20.72 4.06 -1.21
N HIS A 26 -19.69 4.74 -0.71
CA HIS A 26 -19.09 5.92 -1.34
C HIS A 26 -17.78 5.61 -2.09
N ALA A 27 -17.08 4.54 -1.70
CA ALA A 27 -15.82 4.16 -2.31
C ALA A 27 -16.07 3.31 -3.56
N TRP A 28 -15.74 3.83 -4.73
CA TRP A 28 -15.86 3.14 -6.02
C TRP A 28 -14.47 2.77 -6.54
N PHE A 29 -14.33 1.57 -7.11
CA PHE A 29 -13.04 1.03 -7.53
C PHE A 29 -13.15 0.40 -8.92
N HIS A 30 -12.11 0.58 -9.73
CA HIS A 30 -11.88 -0.32 -10.85
C HIS A 30 -11.58 -1.72 -10.31
N ARG A 31 -12.21 -2.76 -10.87
CA ARG A 31 -11.99 -4.15 -10.44
C ARG A 31 -10.52 -4.54 -10.46
N GLY A 32 -9.79 -4.14 -11.51
CA GLY A 32 -8.35 -4.36 -11.61
C GLY A 32 -7.56 -3.70 -10.48
N CYS A 33 -7.87 -2.43 -10.15
CA CYS A 33 -7.18 -1.71 -9.09
C CYS A 33 -7.37 -2.37 -7.73
N ILE A 34 -8.60 -2.74 -7.37
CA ILE A 34 -8.85 -3.37 -6.08
C ILE A 34 -8.33 -4.82 -6.01
N GLN A 35 -8.27 -5.53 -7.14
CA GLN A 35 -7.59 -6.83 -7.23
C GLN A 35 -6.08 -6.71 -7.01
N ALA A 36 -5.43 -5.70 -7.60
CA ALA A 36 -4.01 -5.44 -7.36
C ALA A 36 -3.76 -5.04 -5.89
N TYR A 37 -4.61 -4.16 -5.34
CA TYR A 37 -4.55 -3.79 -3.93
C TYR A 37 -4.69 -5.00 -2.99
N ALA A 38 -5.65 -5.90 -3.26
CA ALA A 38 -5.80 -7.15 -2.50
C ALA A 38 -4.53 -8.01 -2.50
N ILE A 39 -3.86 -8.14 -3.65
CA ILE A 39 -2.61 -8.91 -3.77
C ILE A 39 -1.48 -8.26 -2.98
N HIS A 40 -1.39 -6.93 -3.02
CA HIS A 40 -0.34 -6.19 -2.31
C HIS A 40 -0.53 -6.13 -0.80
N ILE A 41 -1.77 -6.06 -0.31
CA ILE A 41 -2.05 -5.89 1.11
C ILE A 41 -2.14 -7.23 1.84
N GLY A 42 -2.63 -8.27 1.15
CA GLY A 42 -2.86 -9.56 1.76
C GLY A 42 -4.11 -9.61 2.65
N TYR A 43 -4.50 -10.82 3.03
CA TYR A 43 -5.77 -11.12 3.70
C TYR A 43 -5.96 -10.36 5.02
N ASP A 44 -4.95 -10.41 5.89
CA ASP A 44 -5.08 -9.93 7.26
C ASP A 44 -5.16 -8.40 7.37
N SER A 45 -4.72 -7.68 6.34
CA SER A 45 -4.72 -6.21 6.30
C SER A 45 -5.75 -5.64 5.31
N PHE A 46 -6.54 -6.48 4.64
CA PHE A 46 -7.41 -6.04 3.56
C PHE A 46 -8.65 -5.29 4.07
N CYS A 47 -8.62 -3.97 3.94
CA CYS A 47 -9.71 -3.08 4.33
C CYS A 47 -10.08 -2.09 3.21
N CYS A 48 -11.24 -1.45 3.34
CA CYS A 48 -11.60 -0.36 2.44
C CYS A 48 -10.67 0.84 2.65
N PRO A 49 -9.97 1.35 1.61
CA PRO A 49 -9.06 2.49 1.76
C PRO A 49 -9.71 3.78 2.29
N LEU A 50 -11.03 3.93 2.14
CA LEU A 50 -11.75 5.13 2.58
C LEU A 50 -12.39 5.01 3.96
N CYS A 51 -13.05 3.90 4.28
CA CYS A 51 -13.78 3.76 5.55
C CYS A 51 -13.13 2.80 6.54
N ARG A 52 -12.02 2.14 6.15
CA ARG A 52 -11.27 1.17 6.96
C ARG A 52 -12.10 0.02 7.52
N ASN A 53 -13.30 -0.24 6.97
CA ASN A 53 -14.04 -1.43 7.30
C ASN A 53 -13.29 -2.65 6.73
N GLU A 54 -12.96 -3.60 7.60
CA GLU A 54 -12.28 -4.85 7.25
C GLU A 54 -13.30 -5.96 7.01
N TYR A 55 -14.02 -6.38 8.05
CA TYR A 55 -14.84 -7.59 8.02
C TYR A 55 -15.86 -7.64 6.88
N ARG A 56 -16.74 -6.63 6.78
CA ARG A 56 -17.79 -6.61 5.74
C ARG A 56 -17.18 -6.37 4.37
N PHE A 57 -16.12 -5.58 4.29
CA PHE A 57 -15.42 -5.33 3.03
C PHE A 57 -14.80 -6.60 2.49
N LEU A 58 -14.00 -7.30 3.29
CA LEU A 58 -13.31 -8.53 2.96
C LEU A 58 -14.27 -9.61 2.45
N ILE A 59 -15.31 -9.94 3.23
CA ILE A 59 -16.25 -11.01 2.89
C ILE A 59 -16.99 -10.74 1.57
N GLU A 60 -17.45 -9.51 1.37
CA GLU A 60 -18.18 -9.14 0.16
C GLU A 60 -17.27 -9.06 -1.06
N MET A 61 -16.03 -8.57 -0.90
CA MET A 61 -15.04 -8.54 -1.96
C MET A 61 -14.67 -9.97 -2.42
N LEU A 62 -14.52 -10.92 -1.49
CA LEU A 62 -14.36 -12.35 -1.80
C LEU A 62 -15.58 -12.92 -2.52
N THR A 63 -16.79 -12.58 -2.05
CA THR A 63 -18.05 -13.02 -2.68
C THR A 63 -18.18 -12.49 -4.11
N MET A 64 -17.67 -11.29 -4.38
CA MET A 64 -17.59 -10.72 -5.74
C MET A 64 -16.40 -11.27 -6.55
N GLY A 65 -15.72 -12.31 -6.06
CA GLY A 65 -14.68 -13.05 -6.78
C GLY A 65 -13.32 -12.36 -6.83
N LEU A 66 -13.01 -11.46 -5.88
CA LEU A 66 -11.63 -11.00 -5.72
C LEU A 66 -10.77 -12.09 -5.07
N ARG A 67 -9.55 -12.27 -5.58
CA ARG A 67 -8.56 -13.15 -4.97
C ARG A 67 -7.75 -12.36 -3.95
N ILE A 68 -7.66 -12.85 -2.73
CA ILE A 68 -6.91 -12.19 -1.64
C ILE A 68 -5.98 -13.24 -1.03
N PRO A 69 -4.66 -13.14 -1.21
CA PRO A 69 -3.72 -14.13 -0.70
C PRO A 69 -3.57 -14.01 0.83
N HIS A 70 -3.35 -15.15 1.49
CA HIS A 70 -2.82 -15.17 2.85
C HIS A 70 -1.31 -14.94 2.81
N SER A 71 -0.93 -13.69 2.62
CA SER A 71 0.44 -13.20 2.69
C SER A 71 0.47 -11.93 3.51
N PRO A 72 1.62 -11.60 4.13
CA PRO A 72 1.81 -10.24 4.65
C PRO A 72 1.72 -9.22 3.50
N PRO A 73 1.50 -7.93 3.82
CA PRO A 73 1.61 -6.88 2.83
C PRO A 73 2.97 -6.91 2.12
N SER A 74 3.02 -6.59 0.83
CA SER A 74 4.23 -6.68 0.01
C SER A 74 5.37 -5.75 0.45
N TRP A 75 5.09 -4.80 1.35
CA TRP A 75 6.12 -3.97 1.94
C TRP A 75 6.79 -4.60 3.15
N GLU A 76 6.18 -5.62 3.76
CA GLU A 76 6.84 -6.40 4.81
C GLU A 76 7.88 -7.38 4.24
N ASP A 77 7.93 -7.53 2.91
CA ASP A 77 9.08 -8.14 2.25
C ASP A 77 10.32 -7.31 2.62
N GLY A 78 11.29 -7.93 3.32
CA GLY A 78 12.47 -7.25 3.86
C GLY A 78 13.33 -6.49 2.84
N GLN A 79 13.06 -6.67 1.55
CA GLN A 79 13.66 -5.95 0.42
C GLN A 79 12.98 -4.59 0.15
N ALA A 80 11.68 -4.42 0.46
CA ALA A 80 10.89 -3.25 0.09
C ALA A 80 11.40 -1.94 0.74
N TYR A 81 11.98 -2.05 1.93
CA TYR A 81 12.61 -0.95 2.67
C TYR A 81 14.12 -1.14 2.83
N ALA A 82 14.75 -1.99 2.03
CA ALA A 82 16.19 -2.25 2.17
C ALA A 82 17.02 -0.97 2.02
N ARG A 83 16.58 -0.05 1.15
CA ARG A 83 17.20 1.27 0.96
C ARG A 83 16.93 2.21 2.13
N GLU A 84 15.73 2.22 2.70
CA GLU A 84 15.42 3.01 3.90
C GLU A 84 16.13 2.47 5.17
N ARG A 85 16.46 1.18 5.21
CA ARG A 85 17.32 0.58 6.26
C ARG A 85 18.80 0.91 6.08
N GLU A 86 19.20 1.34 4.89
CA GLU A 86 20.57 1.76 4.62
C GLU A 86 20.79 3.12 5.28
N ARG A 87 21.43 3.10 6.45
CA ARG A 87 21.79 4.33 7.15
C ARG A 87 22.66 5.15 6.22
N HIS A 88 22.24 6.39 5.99
CA HIS A 88 23.01 7.36 5.21
C HIS A 88 24.44 7.40 5.75
N SER A 89 25.39 6.94 4.94
CA SER A 89 26.76 6.64 5.36
C SER A 89 27.76 7.71 4.95
N ARG A 90 27.31 8.81 4.32
CA ARG A 90 28.20 9.83 3.77
C ARG A 90 27.67 11.25 3.95
N CYS A 91 28.36 12.11 4.69
CA CYS A 91 27.97 13.50 4.91
C CYS A 91 27.72 14.31 3.61
N ASP A 92 26.49 14.83 3.47
CA ASP A 92 26.04 15.66 2.33
C ASP A 92 26.38 17.16 2.46
N ALA A 93 27.01 17.61 3.55
CA ALA A 93 27.33 19.02 3.74
C ALA A 93 28.27 19.55 2.65
N SER A 94 28.06 20.78 2.15
CA SER A 94 28.92 21.40 1.14
C SER A 94 30.39 21.43 1.57
N GLN A 95 30.65 21.70 2.85
CA GLN A 95 31.94 21.53 3.50
C GLN A 95 31.79 20.58 4.71
N CYS A 96 32.44 19.41 4.65
CA CYS A 96 32.47 18.47 5.77
C CYS A 96 33.62 18.83 6.72
N LEU A 97 33.31 18.93 8.02
CA LEU A 97 34.28 19.24 9.08
C LEU A 97 34.69 18.00 9.89
N CYS A 98 34.23 16.81 9.50
CA CYS A 98 34.53 15.58 10.24
C CYS A 98 35.99 15.16 10.01
N PRO A 99 36.81 14.96 11.06
CA PRO A 99 38.23 14.64 10.92
C PRO A 99 38.51 13.32 10.19
N GLY A 100 37.64 12.30 10.33
CA GLY A 100 37.78 11.03 9.62
C GLY A 100 37.09 10.99 8.26
N GLY A 101 36.74 12.15 7.71
CA GLY A 101 36.18 12.26 6.36
C GLY A 101 34.67 12.06 6.30
N ARG A 102 34.15 12.06 5.07
CA ARG A 102 32.70 12.10 4.82
C ARG A 102 32.02 10.78 5.07
N GLU A 103 32.72 9.65 4.94
CA GLU A 103 32.17 8.31 5.17
C GLU A 103 32.16 7.88 6.66
N GLN A 104 32.66 8.71 7.57
CA GLN A 104 32.69 8.35 8.99
C GLN A 104 31.29 8.45 9.60
N ALA A 105 30.77 7.31 10.09
CA ALA A 105 29.52 7.21 10.83
C ALA A 105 29.79 6.95 12.32
N GLU A 106 28.93 7.46 13.22
CA GLU A 106 28.98 7.09 14.65
C GLU A 106 28.73 5.60 14.84
N GLU A 107 29.49 4.97 15.75
CA GLU A 107 29.25 3.59 16.19
C GLU A 107 27.86 3.47 16.84
N ALA A 108 27.15 2.39 16.51
CA ALA A 108 25.87 2.09 17.13
C ALA A 108 26.09 1.66 18.59
N GLY A 109 25.48 2.40 19.53
CA GLY A 109 25.46 2.05 20.97
C GLY A 109 24.48 0.95 21.30
#